data_AF-X0ZDF6-F1
#
_entry.id   AF-X0ZDF6-F1
#
_cell.length_a   1.000
_cell.length_b   1.000
_cell.length_c   1.000
_cell.angle_alpha   90.00
_cell.angle_beta   90.00
_cell.angle_gamma   90.00
#
_symmetry.space_group_name_H-M   'P 1'
#
loop_
_entity.id
_entity.type
_entity.pdbx_description
1 polymer ?
#
loop_
_entity_poly.entity_id
_entity_poly.type
_entity_poly.pdbx_seq_one_letter_code
_entity_poly.pdbx_strand_id
1 'polypeptide(L)'
;MDKEDLKRLAENPEFIQSIYNYCDRWCKRCPFTSHCLNFAMDSEELGDQEAHDINNEAFWQRLTETFQMTLELLHEAAEEEGIDLESIDAKEFEEQDRLNKELAKNHQCSRAAKLYSEMVDDWFDSAQDIFGDEDDEPDLEVAADIGDVDPDEEISDFGEAVEVVRWYQHLIYVKLMRAIRGELDERLE
;
A
#
# COMPACT_ATOMS: atom_id res chain seq x y z
N MET A 1 0.37 15.42 -16.24
CA MET A 1 -1.06 15.74 -16.06
C MET A 1 -1.17 17.05 -15.30
N ASP A 2 -2.10 17.95 -15.64
CA ASP A 2 -2.32 19.19 -14.89
C ASP A 2 -3.52 19.07 -13.92
N LYS A 3 -3.75 20.13 -13.12
CA LYS A 3 -4.80 20.15 -12.08
C LYS A 3 -6.21 19.93 -12.64
N GLU A 4 -6.53 20.52 -13.78
CA GLU A 4 -7.87 20.44 -14.38
C GLU A 4 -8.11 19.09 -15.03
N ASP A 5 -7.06 18.49 -15.61
CA ASP A 5 -7.10 17.11 -16.09
C ASP A 5 -7.31 16.12 -14.94
N LEU A 6 -6.64 16.31 -13.79
CA LEU A 6 -6.84 15.47 -12.60
C LEU A 6 -8.27 15.59 -12.05
N LYS A 7 -8.83 16.81 -11.93
CA LYS A 7 -10.21 17.02 -11.50
C LYS A 7 -11.20 16.30 -12.42
N ARG A 8 -11.03 16.44 -13.73
CA ARG A 8 -11.88 15.78 -14.73
C ARG A 8 -11.78 14.26 -14.64
N LEU A 9 -10.58 13.72 -14.43
CA LEU A 9 -10.37 12.29 -14.27
C LEU A 9 -11.02 11.76 -12.99
N ALA A 10 -10.94 12.52 -11.89
CA ALA A 10 -11.53 12.18 -10.60
C ALA A 10 -13.08 12.17 -10.62
N GLU A 11 -13.72 12.92 -11.52
CA GLU A 11 -15.17 12.94 -11.73
C GLU A 11 -15.72 11.70 -12.45
N ASN A 12 -14.86 10.79 -12.92
CA ASN A 12 -15.31 9.58 -13.61
C ASN A 12 -16.15 8.68 -12.68
N PRO A 13 -17.45 8.46 -13.00
CA PRO A 13 -18.35 7.70 -12.13
C PRO A 13 -18.03 6.20 -12.06
N GLU A 14 -17.20 5.68 -12.97
CA GLU A 14 -16.73 4.30 -12.91
C GLU A 14 -15.67 4.09 -11.83
N PHE A 15 -15.05 5.16 -11.31
CA PHE A 15 -14.09 5.04 -10.22
C PHE A 15 -14.76 4.86 -8.87
N ILE A 16 -14.23 3.91 -8.09
CA ILE A 16 -14.69 3.67 -6.73
C ILE A 16 -14.06 4.73 -5.82
N GLN A 17 -14.89 5.60 -5.26
CA GLN A 17 -14.43 6.59 -4.27
C GLN A 17 -13.73 5.90 -3.11
N SER A 18 -12.65 6.52 -2.61
CA SER A 18 -11.89 6.02 -1.47
C SER A 18 -11.25 4.64 -1.64
N ILE A 19 -11.22 4.05 -2.85
CA ILE A 19 -10.60 2.74 -3.09
C ILE A 19 -9.12 2.70 -2.64
N TYR A 20 -8.43 3.83 -2.76
CA TYR A 20 -7.04 4.01 -2.33
C TYR A 20 -6.82 3.80 -0.82
N ASN A 21 -7.85 3.95 0.02
CA ASN A 21 -7.76 3.63 1.46
C ASN A 21 -7.51 2.13 1.71
N TYR A 22 -7.88 1.29 0.75
CA TYR A 22 -7.70 -0.17 0.79
C TYR A 22 -6.58 -0.67 -0.12
N CYS A 23 -5.88 0.24 -0.80
CA CYS A 23 -4.77 -0.10 -1.68
C CYS A 23 -3.62 -0.77 -0.89
N ASP A 24 -3.08 -1.84 -1.46
CA ASP A 24 -1.87 -2.57 -1.05
C ASP A 24 -0.71 -2.38 -2.03
N ARG A 25 -0.93 -1.57 -3.08
CA ARG A 25 -0.02 -1.33 -4.20
C ARG A 25 0.35 -2.58 -5.01
N TRP A 26 -0.44 -3.66 -4.93
CA TRP A 26 -0.26 -4.85 -5.76
C TRP A 26 -1.07 -4.80 -7.06
N CYS A 27 -0.86 -3.73 -7.85
CA CYS A 27 -1.71 -3.45 -9.02
C CYS A 27 -1.76 -4.61 -10.04
N LYS A 28 -0.67 -5.39 -10.18
CA LYS A 28 -0.61 -6.57 -11.07
C LYS A 28 -1.66 -7.64 -10.74
N ARG A 29 -2.10 -7.73 -9.47
CA ARG A 29 -3.09 -8.69 -9.00
C ARG A 29 -4.40 -8.02 -8.54
N CYS A 30 -4.52 -6.71 -8.69
CA CYS A 30 -5.69 -5.98 -8.21
C CYS A 30 -6.87 -6.14 -9.18
N PRO A 31 -8.02 -6.67 -8.75
CA PRO A 31 -9.19 -6.86 -9.62
C PRO A 31 -9.93 -5.53 -9.92
N PHE A 32 -9.52 -4.43 -9.29
CA PHE A 32 -10.18 -3.13 -9.40
C PHE A 32 -9.40 -2.10 -10.22
N THR A 33 -8.37 -2.51 -10.97
CA THR A 33 -7.54 -1.59 -11.78
C THR A 33 -8.36 -0.74 -12.74
N SER A 34 -9.41 -1.29 -13.34
CA SER A 34 -10.34 -0.56 -14.22
C SER A 34 -11.20 0.50 -13.51
N HIS A 35 -11.27 0.44 -12.18
CA HIS A 35 -12.08 1.33 -11.33
C HIS A 35 -11.22 2.17 -10.37
N CYS A 36 -9.90 2.21 -10.58
CA CYS A 36 -8.95 2.83 -9.66
C CYS A 36 -8.32 4.08 -10.27
N LEU A 37 -8.64 5.25 -9.71
CA LEU A 37 -8.04 6.53 -10.11
C LEU A 37 -6.50 6.51 -10.02
N ASN A 38 -5.94 5.99 -8.92
CA ASN A 38 -4.48 5.90 -8.76
C ASN A 38 -3.84 5.07 -9.87
N PHE A 39 -4.47 3.97 -10.28
CA PHE A 39 -3.95 3.14 -11.37
C PHE A 39 -4.06 3.86 -12.71
N ALA A 40 -5.16 4.55 -12.98
CA ALA A 40 -5.32 5.34 -14.20
C ALA A 40 -4.25 6.44 -14.31
N MET A 41 -3.99 7.16 -13.21
CA MET A 41 -2.94 8.17 -13.12
C MET A 41 -1.54 7.59 -13.36
N ASP A 42 -1.20 6.48 -12.70
CA ASP A 42 0.11 5.82 -12.86
C ASP A 42 0.26 5.23 -14.29
N SER A 43 -0.81 4.74 -14.92
CA SER A 43 -0.76 4.08 -16.24
C SER A 43 -0.39 5.01 -17.40
N GLU A 44 -0.65 6.31 -17.27
CA GLU A 44 -0.18 7.32 -18.22
C GLU A 44 1.32 7.62 -18.05
N GLU A 45 1.90 7.30 -16.89
CA GLU A 45 3.28 7.63 -16.50
C GLU A 45 4.27 6.46 -16.62
N LEU A 46 3.80 5.21 -16.62
CA LEU A 46 4.62 3.99 -16.77
C LEU A 46 5.41 3.89 -18.10
N GLY A 47 5.18 4.81 -19.04
CA GLY A 47 5.89 4.86 -20.31
C GLY A 47 7.28 5.49 -20.26
N ASP A 48 7.62 6.22 -19.19
CA ASP A 48 8.86 7.00 -19.13
C ASP A 48 9.80 6.46 -18.04
N GLN A 49 10.69 5.53 -18.42
CA GLN A 49 11.62 4.89 -17.49
C GLN A 49 12.62 5.87 -16.85
N GLU A 50 12.98 6.94 -17.56
CA GLU A 50 13.87 8.00 -17.06
C GLU A 50 13.25 8.75 -15.88
N ALA A 51 11.93 8.75 -15.85
CA ALA A 51 11.08 9.35 -14.85
C ALA A 51 10.98 8.50 -13.55
N HIS A 52 11.64 7.36 -13.45
CA HIS A 52 11.72 6.60 -12.20
C HIS A 52 13.14 6.58 -11.60
N ASP A 53 14.12 7.25 -12.24
CA ASP A 53 15.47 7.37 -11.71
C ASP A 53 15.59 8.55 -10.72
N ILE A 54 15.91 8.23 -9.47
CA ILE A 54 16.10 9.22 -8.39
C ILE A 54 17.27 10.19 -8.67
N ASN A 55 18.20 9.82 -9.55
CA ASN A 55 19.31 10.69 -9.95
C ASN A 55 18.95 11.62 -11.12
N ASN A 56 17.75 11.48 -11.68
CA ASN A 56 17.29 12.31 -12.78
C ASN A 56 16.65 13.60 -12.28
N GLU A 57 17.01 14.74 -12.89
CA GLU A 57 16.39 16.03 -12.61
C GLU A 57 14.89 16.04 -12.95
N ALA A 58 14.49 15.37 -14.04
CA ALA A 58 13.09 15.27 -14.46
C ALA A 58 12.23 14.48 -13.46
N PHE A 59 12.83 13.57 -12.68
CA PHE A 59 12.16 12.92 -11.55
C PHE A 59 11.82 13.94 -10.46
N TRP A 60 12.81 14.71 -10.01
CA TRP A 60 12.61 15.70 -8.94
C TRP A 60 11.69 16.85 -9.36
N GLN A 61 11.75 17.25 -10.62
CA GLN A 61 10.84 18.26 -11.15
C GLN A 61 9.39 17.78 -11.08
N ARG A 62 9.09 16.57 -11.57
CA ARG A 62 7.71 16.02 -11.52
C ARG A 62 7.22 15.77 -10.10
N LEU A 63 8.10 15.30 -9.21
CA LEU A 63 7.76 15.17 -7.80
C LEU A 63 7.35 16.52 -7.20
N THR A 64 8.11 17.57 -7.51
CA THR A 64 7.83 18.94 -7.07
C THR A 64 6.51 19.44 -7.63
N GLU A 65 6.26 19.25 -8.93
CA GLU A 65 5.00 19.64 -9.60
C GLU A 65 3.78 18.92 -8.97
N THR A 66 3.92 17.62 -8.67
CA THR A 66 2.87 16.82 -8.02
C THR A 66 2.54 17.35 -6.62
N PHE A 67 3.56 17.66 -5.81
CA PHE A 67 3.35 18.23 -4.48
C PHE A 67 2.72 19.63 -4.54
N GLN A 68 3.15 20.48 -5.48
CA GLN A 68 2.57 21.81 -5.67
C GLN A 68 1.09 21.71 -6.05
N MET A 69 0.75 20.88 -7.03
CA MET A 69 -0.63 20.64 -7.43
C MET A 69 -1.49 20.08 -6.27
N THR A 70 -0.94 19.14 -5.49
CA THR A 70 -1.63 18.58 -4.32
C THR A 70 -1.91 19.65 -3.28
N LEU A 71 -0.95 20.53 -3.01
CA LEU A 71 -1.10 21.62 -2.05
C LEU A 71 -2.15 22.64 -2.51
N GLU A 72 -2.17 22.99 -3.80
CA GLU A 72 -3.21 23.85 -4.37
C GLU A 72 -4.61 23.25 -4.19
N LEU A 73 -4.79 21.97 -4.52
CA LEU A 73 -6.07 21.28 -4.36
C LEU A 73 -6.51 21.21 -2.89
N LEU A 74 -5.58 21.01 -1.96
CA LEU A 74 -5.87 21.02 -0.52
C LEU A 74 -6.34 22.39 -0.03
N HIS A 75 -5.68 23.47 -0.45
CA HIS A 75 -6.11 24.83 -0.10
C HIS A 75 -7.48 25.17 -0.70
N GLU A 76 -7.73 24.83 -1.96
CA GLU A 76 -9.03 25.03 -2.61
C GLU A 76 -10.14 24.28 -1.85
N ALA A 77 -9.94 23.00 -1.53
CA ALA A 77 -10.91 22.21 -0.78
C ALA A 77 -11.14 22.76 0.64
N ALA A 78 -10.07 23.20 1.32
CA ALA A 78 -10.19 23.80 2.65
C ALA A 78 -10.99 25.11 2.63
N GLU A 79 -10.76 25.97 1.62
CA GLU A 79 -11.54 27.21 1.44
C GLU A 79 -13.01 26.92 1.14
N GLU A 80 -13.30 25.94 0.27
CA GLU A 80 -14.66 25.53 -0.09
C GLU A 80 -15.44 24.98 1.11
N GLU A 81 -14.79 24.18 1.96
CA GLU A 81 -15.38 23.59 3.16
C GLU A 81 -15.30 24.53 4.39
N GLY A 82 -14.68 25.71 4.26
CA GLY A 82 -14.52 26.67 5.36
C GLY A 82 -13.60 26.18 6.48
N ILE A 83 -12.64 25.31 6.16
CA ILE A 83 -11.66 24.74 7.09
C ILE A 83 -10.43 25.65 7.16
N ASP A 84 -10.09 26.11 8.37
CA ASP A 84 -8.82 26.81 8.61
C ASP A 84 -7.69 25.81 8.90
N LEU A 85 -6.81 25.61 7.92
CA LEU A 85 -5.67 24.68 8.02
C LEU A 85 -4.66 25.06 9.13
N GLU A 86 -4.63 26.32 9.57
CA GLU A 86 -3.70 26.81 10.59
C GLU A 86 -4.30 26.80 12.01
N SER A 87 -5.55 26.38 12.15
CA SER A 87 -6.30 26.46 13.42
C SER A 87 -6.05 25.30 14.40
N ILE A 88 -5.27 24.29 14.02
CA ILE A 88 -5.08 23.06 14.77
C ILE A 88 -4.13 23.27 15.96
N ASP A 89 -4.54 22.88 17.18
CA ASP A 89 -3.61 22.69 18.31
C ASP A 89 -2.81 21.41 18.09
N ALA A 90 -1.68 21.55 17.41
CA ALA A 90 -0.79 20.45 17.05
C ALA A 90 -0.36 19.61 18.27
N LYS A 91 -0.25 20.19 19.46
CA LYS A 91 0.31 19.48 20.62
C LYS A 91 -0.65 18.47 21.22
N GLU A 92 -1.93 18.83 21.34
CA GLU A 92 -2.94 17.92 21.87
C GLU A 92 -3.18 16.75 20.90
N PHE A 93 -3.26 17.06 19.60
CA PHE A 93 -3.39 16.06 18.56
C PHE A 93 -2.18 15.09 18.52
N GLU A 94 -0.95 15.62 18.57
CA GLU A 94 0.26 14.79 18.59
C GLU A 94 0.31 13.83 19.79
N GLU A 95 -0.09 14.30 20.97
CA GLU A 95 -0.11 13.45 22.17
C GLU A 95 -1.19 12.38 22.08
N GLN A 96 -2.39 12.73 21.60
CA GLN A 96 -3.48 11.77 21.42
C GLN A 96 -3.12 10.71 20.37
N ASP A 97 -2.54 11.11 19.24
CA ASP A 97 -2.06 10.18 18.22
C ASP A 97 -0.99 9.22 18.77
N ARG A 98 -0.06 9.75 19.57
CA ARG A 98 0.97 8.94 20.24
C ARG A 98 0.35 7.89 21.16
N LEU A 99 -0.66 8.25 21.94
CA LEU A 99 -1.39 7.31 22.80
C LEU A 99 -2.14 6.26 21.99
N ASN A 100 -2.87 6.67 20.95
CA ASN A 100 -3.63 5.77 20.09
C ASN A 100 -2.70 4.78 19.35
N LYS A 101 -1.53 5.25 18.91
CA LYS A 101 -0.49 4.41 18.32
C LYS A 101 0.05 3.38 19.30
N GLU A 102 0.32 3.75 20.54
CA GLU A 102 0.78 2.81 21.57
C GLU A 102 -0.30 1.79 21.95
N LEU A 103 -1.57 2.20 22.05
CA LEU A 103 -2.69 1.30 22.29
C LEU A 103 -2.86 0.31 21.13
N ALA A 104 -2.86 0.79 19.89
CA ALA A 104 -2.95 -0.05 18.71
C ALA A 104 -1.80 -1.04 18.62
N LYS A 105 -0.58 -0.62 18.95
CA LYS A 105 0.61 -1.49 18.96
C LYS A 105 0.49 -2.63 19.96
N ASN A 106 -0.07 -2.33 21.14
CA ASN A 106 -0.25 -3.31 22.21
C ASN A 106 -1.51 -4.17 22.07
N HIS A 107 -2.40 -3.84 21.13
CA HIS A 107 -3.60 -4.61 20.85
C HIS A 107 -3.25 -6.05 20.42
N GLN A 108 -4.07 -7.02 20.85
CA GLN A 108 -3.81 -8.44 20.64
C GLN A 108 -3.64 -8.80 19.14
N CYS A 109 -4.45 -8.20 18.26
CA CYS A 109 -4.37 -8.47 16.82
C CYS A 109 -3.08 -7.92 16.21
N SER A 110 -2.66 -6.71 16.60
CA SER A 110 -1.41 -6.11 16.10
C SER A 110 -0.20 -6.92 16.56
N ARG A 111 -0.18 -7.36 17.83
CA ARG A 111 0.89 -8.23 18.34
C ARG A 111 0.93 -9.57 17.61
N ALA A 112 -0.22 -10.20 17.39
CA ALA A 112 -0.30 -11.45 16.64
C ALA A 112 0.17 -11.28 15.19
N ALA A 113 -0.23 -10.21 14.51
CA ALA A 113 0.21 -9.92 13.15
C ALA A 113 1.71 -9.60 13.07
N LYS A 114 2.27 -8.93 14.09
CA LYS A 114 3.71 -8.67 14.15
C LYS A 114 4.49 -9.97 14.32
N LEU A 115 4.06 -10.84 15.23
CA LEU A 115 4.63 -12.18 15.40
C LEU A 115 4.50 -13.01 14.14
N TYR A 116 3.36 -12.94 13.44
CA TYR A 116 3.19 -13.60 12.14
C TYR A 116 4.23 -13.12 11.13
N SER A 117 4.47 -11.81 11.02
CA SER A 117 5.50 -11.30 10.10
C SER A 117 6.89 -11.84 10.41
N GLU A 118 7.25 -11.93 11.69
CA GLU A 118 8.53 -12.48 12.14
C GLU A 118 8.61 -13.99 11.87
N MET A 119 7.52 -14.73 12.08
CA MET A 119 7.47 -16.17 11.76
C MET A 119 7.62 -16.45 10.27
N VAL A 120 7.08 -15.58 9.41
CA VAL A 120 7.23 -15.73 7.97
C VAL A 120 8.68 -15.43 7.57
N ASP A 121 9.30 -14.37 8.12
CA ASP A 121 10.73 -14.10 7.90
C ASP A 121 11.60 -15.30 8.31
N ASP A 122 11.41 -15.84 9.53
CA ASP A 122 12.14 -17.03 10.00
C ASP A 122 11.91 -18.26 9.09
N TRP A 123 10.69 -18.41 8.55
CA TRP A 123 10.36 -19.51 7.65
C TRP A 123 11.10 -19.37 6.31
N PHE A 124 11.10 -18.18 5.70
CA PHE A 124 11.84 -17.92 4.46
C PHE A 124 13.35 -18.11 4.66
N ASP A 125 13.93 -17.59 5.74
CA ASP A 125 15.34 -17.78 6.08
C ASP A 125 15.70 -19.28 6.21
N SER A 126 14.81 -20.07 6.83
CA SER A 126 15.03 -21.52 6.99
C SER A 126 14.88 -22.33 5.70
N ALA A 127 14.21 -21.75 4.70
CA ALA A 127 13.87 -22.38 3.43
C ALA A 127 14.59 -21.72 2.24
N GLN A 128 15.67 -20.98 2.51
CA GLN A 128 16.49 -20.30 1.49
C GLN A 128 16.99 -21.28 0.41
N ASP A 129 17.31 -22.52 0.78
CA ASP A 129 17.70 -23.58 -0.16
C ASP A 129 16.56 -24.02 -1.12
N ILE A 130 15.29 -23.75 -0.77
CA ILE A 130 14.08 -24.08 -1.55
C ILE A 130 13.63 -22.89 -2.40
N PHE A 131 13.79 -21.66 -1.90
CA PHE A 131 13.26 -20.45 -2.53
C PHE A 131 14.30 -19.61 -3.29
N GLY A 132 15.60 -19.89 -3.16
CA GLY A 132 16.67 -19.07 -3.73
C GLY A 132 17.03 -17.85 -2.87
N ASP A 133 18.03 -17.07 -3.29
CA ASP A 133 18.41 -15.81 -2.64
C ASP A 133 17.40 -14.69 -2.96
N GLU A 134 17.30 -13.68 -2.08
CA GLU A 134 16.32 -12.58 -2.14
C GLU A 134 16.28 -11.75 -3.45
N ASP A 135 17.30 -11.87 -4.29
CA ASP A 135 17.46 -11.15 -5.57
C ASP A 135 17.02 -11.95 -6.80
N ASP A 136 16.74 -13.24 -6.66
CA ASP A 136 16.25 -14.10 -7.75
C ASP A 136 14.71 -14.20 -7.65
N GLU A 137 14.00 -14.05 -8.79
CA GLU A 137 12.60 -14.47 -8.85
C GLU A 137 12.51 -15.92 -8.36
N PRO A 138 11.64 -16.25 -7.39
CA PRO A 138 11.66 -17.56 -6.75
C PRO A 138 11.44 -18.65 -7.81
N ASP A 139 12.50 -19.43 -8.07
CA ASP A 139 12.49 -20.51 -9.04
C ASP A 139 11.80 -21.72 -8.40
N LEU A 140 10.47 -21.69 -8.41
CA LEU A 140 9.57 -22.65 -7.77
C LEU A 140 9.54 -24.04 -8.45
N GLU A 141 10.52 -24.36 -9.31
CA GLU A 141 10.65 -25.69 -9.94
C GLU A 141 11.08 -26.80 -8.95
N VAL A 142 11.44 -26.49 -7.70
CA VAL A 142 12.04 -27.46 -6.76
C VAL A 142 11.00 -28.26 -5.93
N ALA A 143 9.70 -27.92 -5.99
CA ALA A 143 8.67 -28.57 -5.17
C ALA A 143 7.93 -29.72 -5.90
N ALA A 144 8.64 -30.75 -6.37
CA ALA A 144 8.02 -31.94 -6.96
C ALA A 144 8.41 -33.23 -6.22
N ASP A 145 7.84 -33.44 -5.02
CA ASP A 145 7.73 -34.78 -4.42
C ASP A 145 6.45 -34.92 -3.57
N ILE A 146 5.31 -34.53 -4.13
CA ILE A 146 3.97 -34.83 -3.59
C ILE A 146 3.17 -35.51 -4.72
N GLY A 147 2.67 -36.71 -4.45
CA GLY A 147 2.32 -37.70 -5.47
C GLY A 147 1.03 -37.46 -6.28
N ASP A 148 0.94 -38.19 -7.40
CA ASP A 148 -0.24 -38.53 -8.24
C ASP A 148 -1.32 -37.43 -8.49
N VAL A 149 -0.93 -36.16 -8.49
CA VAL A 149 -1.70 -35.03 -9.05
C VAL A 149 -0.83 -34.34 -10.10
N ASP A 150 -1.46 -33.72 -11.10
CA ASP A 150 -0.77 -33.04 -12.21
C ASP A 150 0.20 -31.98 -11.65
N PRO A 151 1.53 -32.18 -11.77
CA PRO A 151 2.52 -31.35 -11.09
C PRO A 151 2.42 -29.87 -11.47
N ASP A 152 2.02 -29.59 -12.72
CA ASP A 152 2.01 -28.23 -13.27
C ASP A 152 0.91 -27.35 -12.65
N GLU A 153 -0.24 -27.92 -12.23
CA GLU A 153 -1.31 -27.17 -11.56
C GLU A 153 -1.03 -26.95 -10.06
N GLU A 154 -0.52 -27.96 -9.34
CA GLU A 154 -0.21 -27.82 -7.89
C GLU A 154 1.03 -26.95 -7.62
N ILE A 155 2.07 -27.02 -8.47
CA ILE A 155 3.27 -26.17 -8.35
C ILE A 155 2.90 -24.69 -8.57
N SER A 156 1.99 -24.41 -9.49
CA SER A 156 1.49 -23.05 -9.75
C SER A 156 0.69 -22.49 -8.56
N ASP A 157 -0.21 -23.28 -7.94
CA ASP A 157 -1.02 -22.84 -6.80
C ASP A 157 -0.18 -22.66 -5.52
N PHE A 158 0.81 -23.53 -5.30
CA PHE A 158 1.75 -23.40 -4.20
C PHE A 158 2.58 -22.12 -4.31
N GLY A 159 3.20 -21.89 -5.47
CA GLY A 159 3.96 -20.67 -5.75
C GLY A 159 3.14 -19.39 -5.54
N GLU A 160 1.90 -19.41 -6.02
CA GLU A 160 0.96 -18.32 -5.84
C GLU A 160 0.69 -18.03 -4.36
N ALA A 161 0.45 -19.07 -3.57
CA ALA A 161 0.20 -18.94 -2.14
C ALA A 161 1.43 -18.37 -1.40
N VAL A 162 2.64 -18.80 -1.77
CA VAL A 162 3.90 -18.28 -1.20
C VAL A 162 4.07 -16.79 -1.49
N GLU A 163 3.81 -16.35 -2.73
CA GLU A 163 3.88 -14.93 -3.10
C GLU A 163 2.87 -14.09 -2.31
N VAL A 164 1.65 -14.59 -2.11
CA VAL A 164 0.63 -13.93 -1.28
C VAL A 164 1.09 -13.81 0.17
N VAL A 165 1.65 -14.89 0.74
CA VAL A 165 2.18 -14.86 2.11
C VAL A 165 3.29 -13.81 2.23
N ARG A 166 4.28 -13.82 1.32
CA ARG A 166 5.42 -12.90 1.35
C ARG A 166 4.97 -11.44 1.17
N TRP A 167 4.03 -11.19 0.27
CA TRP A 167 3.52 -9.84 0.01
C TRP A 167 2.77 -9.26 1.23
N TYR A 168 1.88 -10.04 1.84
CA TYR A 168 1.00 -9.53 2.90
C TYR A 168 1.59 -9.58 4.31
N GLN A 169 2.72 -10.27 4.53
CA GLN A 169 3.27 -10.51 5.88
C GLN A 169 3.36 -9.24 6.75
N HIS A 170 3.82 -8.12 6.18
CA HIS A 170 3.92 -6.85 6.89
C HIS A 170 2.66 -5.98 6.76
N LEU A 171 1.93 -6.11 5.66
CA LEU A 171 0.72 -5.32 5.41
C LEU A 171 -0.37 -5.60 6.44
N ILE A 172 -0.53 -6.86 6.87
CA ILE A 172 -1.53 -7.24 7.88
C ILE A 172 -1.33 -6.41 9.16
N TYR A 173 -0.09 -6.30 9.65
CA TYR A 173 0.22 -5.50 10.84
C TYR A 173 -0.14 -4.01 10.65
N VAL A 174 0.28 -3.42 9.54
CA VAL A 174 0.03 -1.98 9.26
C VAL A 174 -1.47 -1.68 9.13
N LYS A 175 -2.22 -2.56 8.46
CA LYS A 175 -3.68 -2.38 8.27
C LYS A 175 -4.44 -2.54 9.59
N LEU A 176 -4.07 -3.50 10.44
CA LEU A 176 -4.65 -3.63 11.78
C LEU A 176 -4.35 -2.42 12.66
N MET A 177 -3.09 -1.95 12.66
CA MET A 177 -2.70 -0.72 13.37
C MET A 177 -3.53 0.48 12.95
N ARG A 178 -3.76 0.66 11.64
CA ARG A 178 -4.60 1.73 11.12
C ARG A 178 -6.07 1.58 11.54
N ALA A 179 -6.64 0.38 11.42
CA ALA A 179 -8.04 0.13 11.76
C ALA A 179 -8.31 0.40 13.25
N ILE A 180 -7.43 -0.07 14.13
CA ILE A 180 -7.56 0.13 15.58
C ILE A 180 -7.39 1.61 15.95
N ARG A 181 -6.44 2.32 15.33
CA ARG A 181 -6.30 3.78 15.53
C ARG A 181 -7.55 4.52 15.11
N GLY A 182 -8.09 4.22 13.92
CA GLY A 182 -9.33 4.83 13.45
C GLY A 182 -10.51 4.60 14.40
N GLU A 183 -10.68 3.38 14.91
CA GLU A 183 -11.72 3.09 15.92
C GLU A 183 -11.51 3.89 17.22
N LEU A 184 -10.26 4.10 17.65
CA LEU A 184 -9.97 4.88 18.85
C LEU A 184 -10.24 6.37 18.63
N ASP A 185 -9.94 6.89 17.44
CA ASP A 185 -10.22 8.28 17.07
C ASP A 185 -11.74 8.53 17.07
N GLU A 186 -12.52 7.67 16.42
CA GLU A 186 -14.00 7.77 16.37
C GLU A 186 -14.67 7.70 17.75
N ARG A 187 -14.05 7.04 18.73
CA ARG A 187 -14.59 6.91 20.10
C ARG A 187 -14.36 8.13 20.98
N LEU A 188 -13.50 9.05 20.55
CA LEU A 188 -13.19 10.29 21.26
C LEU A 188 -14.08 11.46 20.82
N GLU A 189 -14.74 11.33 19.67
CA GLU A 189 -15.76 12.25 19.12
C GLU A 189 -17.14 12.02 19.77
#